data_AF-A0A845PWB1-F1
#
_entry.id   AF-A0A845PWB1-F1
#
_cell.length_a   1.000
_cell.length_b   1.000
_cell.length_c   1.000
_cell.angle_alpha   90.00
_cell.angle_beta   90.00
_cell.angle_gamma   90.00
#
_symmetry.space_group_name_H-M   'P 1'
#
loop_
_entity.id
_entity.type
_entity.pdbx_description
1 polymer ?
#
loop_
_entity_poly.entity_id
_entity_poly.type
_entity_poly.pdbx_seq_one_letter_code
_entity_poly.pdbx_strand_id
1 'polypeptide(L)'
;MEQYIFYFVALLALVSAIYMVFAKNPLYSILSLIITFFSIAGMYILLNAQFLGIVQIIVYAGAIMVLFLYILMMLNLKSKDESYKKGYMKFIGILSAGLLLTGLLGAYRGVQGSALLPTSDQGVGLTQNLGKLLFKEYVLPFELASVLILASIISAVLIGKKDI
;
A
#
# COMPACT_ATOMS: atom_id res chain seq x y z
N MET A 1 -10.73 15.85 -18.66
CA MET A 1 -9.75 14.81 -19.07
C MET A 1 -9.19 14.05 -17.88
N GLU A 2 -8.85 14.73 -16.78
CA GLU A 2 -8.32 14.10 -15.56
C GLU A 2 -9.22 13.00 -14.96
N GLN A 3 -10.55 13.16 -15.03
CA GLN A 3 -11.50 12.16 -14.52
C GLN A 3 -11.44 10.82 -15.28
N TYR A 4 -11.19 10.83 -16.59
CA TYR A 4 -11.01 9.58 -17.36
C TYR A 4 -9.72 8.86 -16.97
N ILE A 5 -8.64 9.63 -16.77
CA ILE A 5 -7.35 9.10 -16.30
C ILE A 5 -7.53 8.51 -14.89
N PHE A 6 -8.26 9.21 -14.02
CA PHE A 6 -8.58 8.71 -12.68
C PHE A 6 -9.31 7.37 -12.72
N TYR A 7 -10.40 7.25 -13.49
CA TYR A 7 -11.13 5.98 -13.61
C TYR A 7 -10.30 4.87 -14.23
N PHE A 8 -9.45 5.19 -15.21
CA PHE A 8 -8.56 4.22 -15.82
C PHE A 8 -7.53 3.68 -14.82
N VAL A 9 -6.86 4.57 -14.08
CA VAL A 9 -5.88 4.20 -13.05
C VAL A 9 -6.55 3.47 -11.89
N ALA A 10 -7.78 3.84 -11.52
CA ALA A 10 -8.58 3.14 -10.52
C ALA A 10 -8.94 1.72 -10.93
N LEU A 11 -9.38 1.54 -12.16
CA LEU A 11 -9.68 0.22 -12.70
C LEU A 11 -8.41 -0.64 -12.74
N LEU A 12 -7.28 -0.08 -13.18
CA LEU A 12 -5.99 -0.77 -13.19
C LEU A 12 -5.56 -1.20 -11.78
N ALA A 13 -5.71 -0.32 -10.78
CA ALA A 13 -5.42 -0.63 -9.38
C ALA A 13 -6.30 -1.78 -8.85
N LEU A 14 -7.59 -1.77 -9.14
CA LEU A 14 -8.52 -2.81 -8.70
C LEU A 14 -8.23 -4.16 -9.36
N VAL A 15 -8.04 -4.18 -10.68
CA VAL A 15 -7.77 -5.42 -11.42
C VAL A 15 -6.45 -6.04 -10.97
N SER A 16 -5.41 -5.23 -10.78
CA SER A 16 -4.11 -5.70 -10.27
C SER A 16 -4.19 -6.20 -8.83
N ALA A 17 -4.94 -5.53 -7.95
CA ALA A 17 -5.14 -5.98 -6.57
C ALA A 17 -5.92 -7.30 -6.50
N ILE A 18 -6.95 -7.44 -7.34
CA ILE A 18 -7.72 -8.69 -7.47
C ILE A 18 -6.80 -9.82 -7.95
N TYR A 19 -6.02 -9.58 -9.01
CA TYR A 19 -5.09 -10.58 -9.54
C TYR A 19 -4.03 -10.99 -8.53
N MET A 20 -3.51 -10.05 -7.71
CA MET A 20 -2.57 -10.34 -6.62
C MET A 20 -3.11 -11.43 -5.67
N VAL A 21 -4.38 -11.32 -5.27
CA VAL A 21 -5.01 -12.26 -4.31
C VAL A 21 -5.24 -13.64 -4.93
N PHE A 22 -5.55 -13.69 -6.23
CA PHE A 22 -5.82 -14.95 -6.92
C PHE A 22 -4.57 -15.62 -7.51
N ALA A 23 -3.44 -14.92 -7.58
CA ALA A 23 -2.20 -15.44 -8.12
C ALA A 23 -1.65 -16.59 -7.25
N LYS A 24 -1.57 -17.80 -7.82
CA LYS A 24 -1.02 -18.99 -7.15
C LYS A 24 0.49 -18.89 -6.91
N ASN A 25 1.19 -18.21 -7.81
CA ASN A 25 2.64 -18.04 -7.75
C ASN A 25 2.98 -16.75 -7.00
N PRO A 26 3.72 -16.80 -5.88
CA PRO A 26 4.05 -15.62 -5.08
C PRO A 26 4.76 -14.51 -5.86
N LEU A 27 5.60 -14.87 -6.84
CA LEU A 27 6.29 -13.90 -7.69
C LEU A 27 5.31 -13.06 -8.53
N TYR A 28 4.32 -13.71 -9.16
CA TYR A 28 3.29 -13.01 -9.94
C TYR A 28 2.36 -12.19 -9.05
N SER A 29 2.11 -12.65 -7.81
CA SER A 29 1.34 -11.89 -6.81
C SER A 29 2.04 -10.56 -6.49
N ILE A 30 3.34 -10.59 -6.17
CA ILE A 30 4.11 -9.37 -5.89
C ILE A 30 4.20 -8.47 -7.13
N LEU A 31 4.45 -9.04 -8.32
CA LEU A 31 4.56 -8.23 -9.53
C LEU A 31 3.24 -7.47 -9.82
N SER A 32 2.10 -8.10 -9.54
CA SER A 32 0.80 -7.45 -9.61
C SER A 32 0.63 -6.36 -8.56
N LEU A 33 1.11 -6.60 -7.33
CA LEU A 33 1.10 -5.59 -6.26
C LEU A 33 1.94 -4.35 -6.62
N ILE A 34 3.08 -4.55 -7.30
CA ILE A 34 3.90 -3.43 -7.81
C ILE A 34 3.07 -2.56 -8.77
N ILE A 35 2.31 -3.18 -9.69
CA ILE A 35 1.40 -2.46 -10.60
C ILE A 35 0.33 -1.69 -9.80
N THR A 36 -0.21 -2.27 -8.73
CA THR A 36 -1.16 -1.59 -7.85
C THR A 36 -0.52 -0.36 -7.19
N PHE A 37 0.72 -0.46 -6.68
CA PHE A 37 1.43 0.68 -6.09
C PHE A 37 1.75 1.79 -7.10
N PHE A 38 2.11 1.45 -8.34
CA PHE A 38 2.25 2.45 -9.40
C PHE A 38 0.92 3.13 -9.73
N SER A 39 -0.18 2.38 -9.73
CA SER A 39 -1.51 2.93 -9.95
C SER A 39 -1.93 3.87 -8.81
N ILE A 40 -1.66 3.50 -7.56
CA ILE A 40 -1.89 4.37 -6.39
C ILE A 40 -1.00 5.63 -6.45
N ALA A 41 0.26 5.51 -6.86
CA ALA A 41 1.13 6.67 -7.06
C ALA A 41 0.56 7.63 -8.12
N GLY A 42 0.01 7.09 -9.21
CA GLY A 42 -0.72 7.86 -10.22
C GLY A 42 -1.94 8.59 -9.63
N MET A 43 -2.71 7.94 -8.76
CA MET A 43 -3.81 8.61 -8.04
C MET A 43 -3.33 9.74 -7.13
N TYR A 44 -2.23 9.55 -6.40
CA TYR A 44 -1.68 10.61 -5.55
C TYR A 44 -1.28 11.83 -6.37
N ILE A 45 -0.67 11.63 -7.54
CA ILE A 45 -0.32 12.73 -8.44
C ILE A 45 -1.57 13.45 -8.95
N LEU A 46 -2.63 12.71 -9.32
CA LEU A 46 -3.92 13.30 -9.73
C LEU A 46 -4.61 14.09 -8.60
N LEU A 47 -4.40 13.70 -7.35
CA LEU A 47 -4.93 14.38 -6.16
C LEU A 47 -4.01 15.52 -5.67
N ASN A 48 -3.07 15.99 -6.49
CA ASN A 48 -2.05 17.00 -6.16
C ASN A 48 -1.05 16.59 -5.06
N ALA A 49 -1.02 15.34 -4.61
CA ALA A 49 -0.10 14.85 -3.60
C ALA A 49 1.23 14.36 -4.22
N GLN A 50 2.02 15.25 -4.84
CA GLN A 50 3.21 14.84 -5.61
C GLN A 50 4.28 14.18 -4.73
N PHE A 51 4.57 14.74 -3.55
CA PHE A 51 5.56 14.14 -2.64
C PHE A 51 5.19 12.69 -2.28
N LEU A 52 3.92 12.44 -1.94
CA LEU A 52 3.45 11.13 -1.53
C LEU A 52 3.49 10.12 -2.70
N GLY A 53 3.14 10.56 -3.92
CA GLY A 53 3.25 9.75 -5.12
C GLY A 53 4.70 9.31 -5.40
N ILE A 54 5.67 10.22 -5.27
CA ILE A 54 7.09 9.91 -5.48
C ILE A 54 7.61 8.95 -4.40
N VAL A 55 7.27 9.20 -3.12
CA VAL A 55 7.64 8.30 -2.02
C VAL A 55 7.03 6.92 -2.18
N GLN A 56 5.80 6.82 -2.70
CA GLN A 56 5.15 5.54 -3.02
C GLN A 56 5.98 4.73 -4.02
N ILE A 57 6.55 5.38 -5.03
CA ILE A 57 7.37 4.71 -6.05
C ILE A 57 8.74 4.31 -5.45
N ILE A 58 9.44 5.24 -4.79
CA ILE A 58 10.82 4.99 -4.32
C ILE A 58 10.85 4.00 -3.14
N VAL A 59 9.99 4.20 -2.14
CA VAL A 59 10.06 3.44 -0.88
C VAL A 59 9.25 2.15 -0.99
N TYR A 60 7.97 2.23 -1.36
CA TYR A 60 7.11 1.05 -1.37
C TYR A 60 7.39 0.15 -2.57
N ALA A 61 7.22 0.67 -3.79
CA ALA A 61 7.46 -0.14 -5.00
C ALA A 61 8.96 -0.43 -5.23
N GLY A 62 9.83 0.53 -4.91
CA GLY A 62 11.27 0.42 -5.11
C GLY A 62 11.98 -0.39 -4.04
N ALA A 63 12.06 0.09 -2.80
CA ALA A 63 12.86 -0.58 -1.76
C ALA A 63 12.16 -1.81 -1.18
N ILE A 64 10.93 -1.65 -0.69
CA ILE A 64 10.24 -2.70 0.08
C ILE A 64 9.88 -3.88 -0.84
N MET A 65 9.18 -3.63 -1.96
CA MET A 65 8.76 -4.73 -2.84
C MET A 65 9.92 -5.46 -3.51
N VAL A 66 11.02 -4.77 -3.86
CA VAL A 66 12.21 -5.44 -4.42
C VAL A 66 12.90 -6.32 -3.36
N LEU A 67 12.98 -5.86 -2.10
CA LEU A 67 13.49 -6.69 -1.00
C LEU A 67 12.63 -7.95 -0.83
N PHE A 68 11.30 -7.82 -0.84
CA PHE A 68 10.40 -8.97 -0.78
C PHE A 68 10.59 -9.92 -1.97
N LEU A 69 10.72 -9.39 -3.19
CA LEU A 69 10.96 -10.20 -4.39
C LEU A 69 12.27 -10.97 -4.29
N TYR A 70 13.34 -10.33 -3.80
CA TYR A 70 14.62 -10.98 -3.53
C TYR A 70 14.48 -12.12 -2.52
N ILE A 71 13.81 -11.86 -1.38
CA ILE A 71 13.61 -12.86 -0.32
C ILE A 71 12.78 -14.04 -0.83
N LEU A 72 11.68 -13.79 -1.56
CA LEU A 72 10.84 -14.86 -2.10
C LEU A 72 11.57 -15.71 -3.13
N MET A 73 12.39 -15.10 -3.98
CA MET A 73 13.23 -15.84 -4.93
C MET A 73 14.28 -16.68 -4.20
N MET A 74 14.94 -16.13 -3.17
CA MET A 74 15.96 -16.85 -2.39
C MET A 74 15.37 -18.05 -1.63
N LEU A 75 14.19 -17.88 -1.04
CA LEU A 75 13.48 -18.93 -0.32
C LEU A 75 12.87 -20.01 -1.25
N ASN A 76 12.92 -19.79 -2.57
CA ASN A 76 12.38 -20.66 -3.62
C ASN A 76 11.09 -21.36 -3.17
N LEU A 77 10.08 -20.55 -2.79
CA LEU A 77 8.78 -21.06 -2.36
C LEU A 77 8.14 -21.79 -3.54
N LYS A 78 8.42 -23.09 -3.65
CA LYS A 78 7.61 -23.99 -4.46
C LYS A 78 6.23 -23.96 -3.84
N SER A 79 5.23 -23.68 -4.66
CA SER A 79 3.82 -23.89 -4.35
C SER A 79 3.63 -25.37 -4.01
N LYS A 80 3.95 -25.76 -2.78
CA LYS A 80 3.52 -27.03 -2.22
C LYS A 80 2.00 -26.93 -2.27
N ASP A 81 1.40 -27.82 -3.06
CA ASP A 81 -0.04 -28.00 -3.11
C ASP A 81 -0.54 -28.21 -1.68
N GLU A 82 -0.99 -27.12 -1.06
CA GLU A 82 -1.81 -27.18 0.13
C GLU A 82 -3.15 -27.74 -0.33
N SER A 83 -3.22 -29.08 -0.27
CA SER A 83 -4.41 -29.91 -0.22
C SER A 83 -5.65 -29.10 0.14
N TYR A 84 -6.44 -28.76 -0.88
CA TYR A 84 -7.86 -28.42 -0.86
C TYR A 84 -8.49 -28.32 0.54
N LYS A 85 -8.18 -27.26 1.31
CA LYS A 85 -8.96 -26.95 2.51
C LYS A 85 -10.24 -26.25 2.06
N LYS A 86 -11.26 -27.11 1.89
CA LYS A 86 -12.72 -26.90 1.95
C LYS A 86 -13.22 -25.53 1.46
N GLY A 87 -13.94 -25.52 0.34
CA GLY A 87 -14.61 -24.32 -0.23
C GLY A 87 -15.42 -23.47 0.76
N TYR A 88 -15.82 -24.03 1.89
CA TYR A 88 -16.39 -23.30 3.03
C TYR A 88 -15.49 -22.16 3.58
N MET A 89 -14.17 -22.34 3.66
CA MET A 89 -13.26 -21.28 4.11
C MET A 89 -13.19 -20.11 3.13
N LYS A 90 -13.22 -20.40 1.81
CA LYS A 90 -13.32 -19.35 0.78
C LYS A 90 -14.65 -18.62 0.87
N PHE A 91 -15.75 -19.34 1.11
CA PHE A 91 -17.08 -18.75 1.26
C PHE A 91 -17.17 -17.83 2.49
N ILE A 92 -16.62 -18.26 3.62
CA ILE A 92 -16.53 -17.44 4.85
C ILE A 92 -15.68 -16.19 4.60
N GLY A 93 -14.55 -16.32 3.90
CA GLY A 93 -13.70 -15.19 3.53
C GLY A 93 -14.43 -14.16 2.67
N ILE A 94 -15.16 -14.62 1.65
CA ILE A 94 -15.97 -13.76 0.77
C ILE A 94 -17.11 -13.10 1.55
N LEU A 95 -17.81 -13.85 2.41
CA LEU A 95 -18.91 -13.33 3.22
C LEU A 95 -18.41 -12.27 4.21
N SER A 96 -17.28 -12.52 4.87
CA SER A 96 -16.65 -11.56 5.79
C SER A 96 -16.19 -10.30 5.06
N ALA A 97 -15.57 -10.44 3.88
CA ALA A 97 -15.17 -9.30 3.06
C ALA A 97 -16.39 -8.50 2.59
N GLY A 98 -17.47 -9.17 2.18
CA GLY A 98 -18.73 -8.54 1.80
C GLY A 98 -19.38 -7.78 2.94
N LEU A 99 -19.40 -8.34 4.16
CA LEU A 99 -19.97 -7.69 5.35
C LEU A 99 -19.13 -6.47 5.79
N LEU A 100 -17.80 -6.56 5.68
CA LEU A 100 -16.93 -5.41 5.90
C LEU A 100 -17.20 -4.31 4.86
N LEU A 101 -17.32 -4.68 3.58
CA LEU A 101 -17.61 -3.74 2.50
C LEU A 101 -18.95 -3.02 2.71
N THR A 102 -20.01 -3.74 3.08
CA THR A 102 -21.32 -3.13 3.35
C THR A 102 -21.30 -2.24 4.58
N GLY A 103 -20.59 -2.64 5.64
CA GLY A 103 -20.36 -1.81 6.82
C GLY A 103 -19.63 -0.50 6.47
N LEU A 104 -18.59 -0.57 5.65
CA LEU A 104 -17.83 0.60 5.19
C LEU A 104 -18.70 1.52 4.31
N LEU A 105 -19.50 0.96 3.41
CA LEU A 105 -20.43 1.71 2.57
C LEU A 105 -21.55 2.38 3.39
N GLY A 106 -22.04 1.70 4.42
CA GLY A 106 -23.01 2.25 5.37
C GLY A 106 -22.43 3.42 6.16
N ALA A 107 -21.23 3.27 6.70
CA ALA A 107 -20.50 4.35 7.38
C ALA A 107 -20.24 5.54 6.44
N TYR A 108 -19.82 5.26 5.20
CA TYR A 108 -19.56 6.29 4.20
C TYR A 108 -20.82 7.11 3.86
N ARG A 109 -21.96 6.44 3.66
CA ARG A 109 -23.25 7.13 3.43
C ARG A 109 -23.72 7.93 4.64
N GLY A 110 -23.46 7.44 5.86
CA GLY A 110 -23.76 8.17 7.09
C GLY A 110 -22.97 9.46 7.24
N VAL A 111 -21.73 9.50 6.74
CA VAL A 111 -20.86 10.69 6.79
C VAL A 111 -21.17 11.71 5.66
N GLN A 112 -21.61 11.24 4.48
CA GLN A 112 -21.93 12.14 3.36
C GLN A 112 -23.04 13.16 3.63
N GLY A 113 -23.93 12.91 4.59
CA GLY A 113 -24.96 13.87 5.00
C GLY A 113 -24.40 15.18 5.60
N SER A 114 -23.10 15.26 5.88
CA SER A 114 -22.43 16.41 6.52
C SER A 114 -21.21 16.93 5.76
N ALA A 115 -20.97 16.46 4.54
CA ALA A 115 -19.75 16.80 3.81
C ALA A 115 -19.86 18.18 3.12
N LEU A 116 -19.30 19.21 3.76
CA LEU A 116 -18.92 20.45 3.08
C LEU A 116 -17.86 20.10 2.02
N LEU A 117 -18.10 20.51 0.77
CA LEU A 117 -17.16 20.35 -0.34
C LEU A 117 -15.83 21.01 0.05
N PRO A 118 -14.72 20.26 0.17
CA PRO A 118 -13.43 20.87 0.50
C PRO A 118 -13.04 21.77 -0.68
N THR A 119 -12.73 23.03 -0.39
CA THR A 119 -12.05 23.88 -1.37
C THR A 119 -10.69 23.26 -1.64
N SER A 120 -10.40 22.95 -2.90
CA SER A 120 -9.12 22.43 -3.35
C SER A 120 -8.02 23.45 -3.08
N ASP A 121 -7.37 23.34 -1.92
CA ASP A 121 -6.21 24.13 -1.58
C ASP A 121 -5.01 23.64 -2.43
N GLN A 122 -4.55 24.49 -3.34
CA GLN A 122 -3.50 24.19 -4.31
C GLN A 122 -2.12 24.01 -3.65
N GLY A 123 -2.00 24.29 -2.34
CA GLY A 123 -0.76 24.07 -1.57
C GLY A 123 -0.59 22.67 -0.97
N VAL A 124 -1.58 21.78 -1.10
CA VAL A 124 -1.55 20.42 -0.55
C VAL A 124 -0.69 19.52 -1.44
N GLY A 125 0.42 19.01 -0.90
CA GLY A 125 1.32 18.07 -1.59
C GLY A 125 2.74 18.57 -1.88
N LEU A 126 3.01 19.86 -1.64
CA LEU A 126 4.33 20.47 -1.78
C LEU A 126 5.30 19.95 -0.70
N THR A 127 6.50 19.54 -1.12
CA THR A 127 7.58 19.08 -0.22
C THR A 127 7.93 20.11 0.85
N GLN A 128 7.86 21.40 0.52
CA GLN A 128 8.15 22.48 1.47
C GLN A 128 7.13 22.55 2.62
N ASN A 129 5.84 22.38 2.33
CA ASN A 129 4.81 22.39 3.35
C ASN A 129 4.93 21.17 4.27
N LEU A 130 5.20 20.00 3.69
CA LEU A 130 5.42 18.79 4.47
C LEU A 130 6.66 18.87 5.37
N GLY A 131 7.75 19.45 4.86
CA GLY A 131 8.95 19.71 5.67
C GLY A 131 8.67 20.63 6.85
N LYS A 132 7.94 21.74 6.63
CA LYS A 132 7.53 22.63 7.74
C LYS A 132 6.68 21.90 8.78
N LEU A 133 5.77 21.04 8.34
CA LEU A 133 4.88 20.30 9.22
C LEU A 133 5.66 19.27 10.07
N LEU A 134 6.56 18.50 9.42
CA LEU A 134 7.41 17.51 10.07
C LEU A 134 8.34 18.13 11.12
N PHE A 135 8.94 19.28 10.81
CA PHE A 135 9.94 19.92 11.69
C PHE A 135 9.37 20.98 12.64
N LYS A 136 8.05 21.25 12.62
CA LYS A 136 7.42 22.16 13.60
C LYS A 136 6.38 21.47 14.46
N GLU A 137 5.42 20.80 13.83
CA GLU A 137 4.27 20.23 14.53
C GLU A 137 4.48 18.75 14.84
N TYR A 138 5.09 17.99 13.92
CA TYR A 138 5.32 16.55 14.05
C TYR A 138 6.77 16.18 14.40
N VAL A 139 7.46 17.04 15.15
CA VAL A 139 8.87 16.82 15.53
C VAL A 139 9.05 15.54 16.32
N LEU A 140 8.18 15.31 17.31
CA LEU A 140 8.24 14.11 18.16
C LEU A 140 8.03 12.81 17.36
N PRO A 141 6.96 12.67 16.53
CA PRO A 141 6.82 11.52 15.63
C PRO A 141 8.01 11.32 14.68
N PHE A 142 8.58 12.41 14.15
CA PHE A 142 9.73 12.34 13.26
C PHE A 142 10.97 11.77 13.98
N GLU A 143 11.24 12.23 15.20
CA GLU A 143 12.35 11.71 16.00
C GLU A 143 12.14 10.24 16.36
N LEU A 144 10.93 9.85 16.77
CA LEU A 144 10.59 8.45 17.05
C LEU A 144 10.75 7.56 15.81
N ALA A 145 10.38 8.04 14.62
CA ALA A 145 10.60 7.31 13.37
C ALA A 145 12.09 7.08 13.09
N SER A 146 12.96 8.06 13.40
CA SER A 146 14.42 7.90 13.25
C SER A 146 14.99 6.82 14.17
N VAL A 147 14.53 6.77 15.43
CA VAL A 147 14.91 5.73 16.40
C VAL A 147 14.37 4.36 15.96
N LEU A 148 13.15 4.32 15.41
CA LEU A 148 12.56 3.09 14.87
C LEU A 148 13.38 2.53 13.69
N ILE A 149 13.84 3.39 12.78
CA ILE A 149 14.70 2.97 11.66
C ILE A 149 16.05 2.47 12.18
N LEU A 150 16.65 3.18 13.14
CA LEU A 150 17.90 2.75 13.79
C LEU A 150 17.75 1.36 14.43
N ALA A 151 16.71 1.17 15.24
CA ALA A 151 16.41 -0.10 15.89
C ALA A 151 16.13 -1.22 14.88
N SER A 152 15.45 -0.91 13.77
CA SER A 152 15.17 -1.87 12.69
C SER A 152 16.46 -2.33 12.01
N ILE A 153 17.41 -1.42 11.75
CA ILE A 153 18.72 -1.76 11.16
C ILE A 153 19.52 -2.65 12.10
N ILE A 154 19.62 -2.28 13.40
CA ILE A 154 20.32 -3.08 14.41
C ILE A 154 19.73 -4.49 14.47
N SER A 155 18.40 -4.60 14.50
CA SER A 155 17.69 -5.88 14.55
C SER A 155 17.93 -6.74 13.30
N ALA A 156 17.83 -6.13 12.11
CA ALA A 156 18.07 -6.84 10.85
C ALA A 156 19.50 -7.37 10.73
N VAL A 157 20.50 -6.59 11.17
CA VAL A 157 21.91 -7.01 11.17
C VAL A 157 22.16 -8.12 12.17
N LEU A 158 21.60 -8.02 13.39
CA LEU A 158 21.81 -9.02 14.44
C LEU A 158 21.19 -10.38 14.07
N ILE A 159 20.01 -10.38 13.44
CA ILE A 159 19.36 -11.61 12.94
C ILE A 159 20.08 -12.15 11.70
N GLY A 160 20.54 -11.28 10.81
CA GLY A 160 21.21 -11.68 9.57
C GLY A 160 22.65 -12.17 9.76
N LYS A 161 23.28 -11.80 10.88
CA LYS A 161 24.62 -12.25 11.24
C LYS A 161 24.55 -13.71 11.69
N LYS A 162 25.12 -14.60 10.88
CA LYS A 162 25.30 -16.01 11.22
C LYS A 162 26.46 -16.10 12.21
N ASP A 163 26.22 -16.66 13.40
CA ASP A 163 27.31 -16.98 14.32
C ASP A 163 28.31 -17.90 13.59
N ILE A 164 29.58 -17.52 13.65
CA ILE A 164 30.70 -18.32 13.15
C ILE A 164 30.93 -19.47 14.14
#